data_AF-A0A2S9XMU8-F1
#
_entry.id   AF-A0A2S9XMU8-F1
#
_cell.length_a   1.000
_cell.length_b   1.000
_cell.length_c   1.000
_cell.angle_alpha   90.00
_cell.angle_beta   90.00
_cell.angle_gamma   90.00
#
_symmetry.space_group_name_H-M   'P 1'
#
loop_
_entity.id
_entity.type
_entity.pdbx_description
1 polymer ?
#
loop_
_entity_poly.entity_id
_entity_poly.type
_entity_poly.pdbx_seq_one_letter_code
_entity_poly.pdbx_strand_id
1 'polypeptide(L)'
;MALVVGLGGFVLASWLPGLGHASTVAEQRARLPPPATCKDPIAGVWKSHSYDQRFRDWTIFTLELQRTAPGVDEFEGRITNHSWVAEPHESSPPPCRGELRYLISMDAKGHVRDGIISVYGVGSWKLDEVLCGSWNMGYNLDHFSGQIDPELMEFQSVNNDGGRAVNDPVVFRRVHCNDGEQPDQEPRIAVAPPPFTPPEEEGGGCGLR
;
A
#
# COMPACT_ATOMS: atom_id res chain seq x y z
N MET A 1 32.59 -52.98 2.70
CA MET A 1 32.93 -51.86 1.78
C MET A 1 31.67 -51.07 1.56
N ALA A 2 31.67 -49.83 2.04
CA ALA A 2 30.54 -48.90 1.97
C ALA A 2 30.50 -48.21 0.60
N LEU A 3 29.31 -47.89 0.11
CA LEU A 3 29.06 -46.66 -0.63
C LEU A 3 27.58 -46.28 -0.51
N VAL A 4 27.31 -45.29 0.34
CA VAL A 4 26.05 -44.54 0.37
C VAL A 4 26.21 -43.38 -0.61
N VAL A 5 25.39 -43.32 -1.66
CA VAL A 5 25.32 -42.16 -2.56
C VAL A 5 24.03 -41.41 -2.23
N GLY A 6 24.15 -40.41 -1.38
CA GLY A 6 23.08 -39.44 -1.11
C GLY A 6 23.03 -38.43 -2.25
N LEU A 7 21.96 -38.47 -3.04
CA LEU A 7 21.61 -37.38 -3.96
C LEU A 7 20.87 -36.31 -3.16
N GLY A 8 21.63 -35.36 -2.61
CA GLY A 8 21.09 -34.10 -2.11
C GLY A 8 20.64 -33.25 -3.29
N GLY A 9 19.33 -33.20 -3.53
CA GLY A 9 18.72 -32.27 -4.48
C GLY A 9 18.83 -30.84 -3.96
N PHE A 10 19.86 -30.12 -4.38
CA PHE A 10 19.89 -28.66 -4.28
C PHE A 10 18.83 -28.10 -5.24
N VAL A 11 17.71 -27.64 -4.68
CA VAL A 11 16.83 -26.71 -5.40
C VAL A 11 17.59 -25.39 -5.51
N LEU A 12 18.23 -25.18 -6.65
CA LEU A 12 18.76 -23.88 -7.05
C LEU A 12 17.56 -22.94 -7.18
N ALA A 13 17.31 -22.16 -6.13
CA ALA A 13 16.43 -21.01 -6.21
C ALA A 13 17.03 -20.04 -7.23
N SER A 14 16.46 -20.06 -8.44
CA SER A 14 16.79 -19.13 -9.51
C SER A 14 16.25 -17.75 -9.18
N TRP A 15 16.97 -17.02 -8.32
CA TRP A 15 16.87 -15.57 -8.21
C TRP A 15 17.55 -14.96 -9.43
N LEU A 16 16.87 -14.96 -10.57
CA LEU A 16 17.25 -14.07 -11.66
C LEU A 16 16.71 -12.68 -11.29
N PRO A 17 17.56 -11.68 -11.02
CA PRO A 17 17.09 -10.32 -10.79
C PRO A 17 16.41 -9.83 -12.06
N GLY A 18 15.10 -9.67 -11.99
CA GLY A 18 14.28 -9.13 -13.06
C GLY A 18 14.76 -7.75 -13.47
N LEU A 19 14.86 -7.55 -14.77
CA LEU A 19 15.15 -6.28 -15.43
C LEU A 19 14.11 -5.21 -14.99
N GLY A 20 14.52 -4.21 -14.18
CA GLY A 20 13.83 -2.91 -14.14
C GLY A 20 13.29 -2.35 -12.81
N HIS A 21 13.85 -2.73 -11.66
CA HIS A 21 13.87 -2.00 -10.37
C HIS A 21 12.57 -1.29 -9.91
N ALA A 22 11.48 -2.04 -9.75
CA ALA A 22 10.54 -1.70 -8.68
C ALA A 22 11.27 -1.68 -7.33
N SER A 23 10.87 -0.80 -6.42
CA SER A 23 11.44 -0.71 -5.08
C SER A 23 11.42 -2.07 -4.40
N THR A 24 12.51 -2.43 -3.72
CA THR A 24 12.64 -3.71 -3.02
C THR A 24 11.58 -3.86 -1.93
N VAL A 25 11.26 -5.10 -1.55
CA VAL A 25 10.36 -5.42 -0.42
C VAL A 25 10.76 -4.66 0.86
N ALA A 26 12.06 -4.59 1.15
CA ALA A 26 12.58 -3.90 2.33
C ALA A 26 12.35 -2.38 2.26
N GLU A 27 12.55 -1.77 1.09
CA GLU A 27 12.31 -0.35 0.86
C GLU A 27 10.81 -0.02 0.96
N GLN A 28 9.95 -0.83 0.35
CA GLN A 28 8.49 -0.67 0.47
C GLN A 28 8.07 -0.70 1.94
N ARG A 29 8.48 -1.75 2.66
CA ARG A 29 8.21 -1.95 4.09
C ARG A 29 8.59 -0.75 4.96
N ALA A 30 9.75 -0.14 4.71
CA ALA A 30 10.24 1.00 5.47
C ALA A 30 9.35 2.24 5.37
N ARG A 31 8.50 2.33 4.32
CA ARG A 31 7.60 3.46 4.08
C ARG A 31 6.16 3.20 4.51
N LEU A 32 5.83 1.97 4.90
CA LEU A 32 4.48 1.62 5.31
C LEU A 32 4.19 2.17 6.72
N PRO A 33 2.96 2.67 6.97
CA PRO A 33 2.57 3.15 8.30
C PRO A 33 2.57 2.01 9.33
N PRO A 34 2.36 2.29 10.63
CA PRO A 34 2.22 1.22 11.63
C PRO A 34 1.06 0.26 11.28
N PRO A 35 1.21 -1.05 11.56
CA PRO A 35 0.17 -2.03 11.27
C PRO A 35 -0.99 -1.92 12.26
N ALA A 36 -2.21 -2.19 11.78
CA ALA A 36 -3.39 -2.35 12.61
C ALA A 36 -3.58 -3.82 13.02
N THR A 37 -3.78 -4.04 14.32
CA THR A 37 -4.11 -5.35 14.90
C THR A 37 -5.60 -5.58 14.82
N CYS A 38 -6.03 -6.48 13.92
CA CYS A 38 -7.44 -6.78 13.68
C CYS A 38 -7.75 -8.23 14.01
N LYS A 39 -9.00 -8.50 14.41
CA LYS A 39 -9.48 -9.86 14.69
C LYS A 39 -9.51 -10.72 13.43
N ASP A 40 -9.99 -10.15 12.33
CA ASP A 40 -9.96 -10.79 11.02
C ASP A 40 -8.56 -10.69 10.43
N PRO A 41 -7.93 -11.77 9.94
CA PRO A 41 -6.60 -11.70 9.34
C PRO A 41 -6.58 -11.02 7.96
N ILE A 42 -7.71 -10.94 7.25
CA ILE A 42 -7.79 -10.49 5.84
C ILE A 42 -8.61 -9.21 5.70
N ALA A 43 -9.79 -9.14 6.33
CA ALA A 43 -10.65 -7.98 6.21
C ALA A 43 -9.98 -6.72 6.80
N GLY A 44 -10.16 -5.59 6.13
CA GLY A 44 -9.56 -4.32 6.53
C GLY A 44 -9.12 -3.48 5.35
N VAL A 45 -8.40 -2.41 5.66
CA VAL A 45 -7.78 -1.53 4.66
C VAL A 45 -6.29 -1.80 4.64
N TRP A 46 -5.77 -2.16 3.47
CA TRP A 46 -4.36 -2.47 3.23
C TRP A 46 -3.76 -1.41 2.32
N LYS A 47 -2.58 -0.89 2.66
CA LYS A 47 -1.87 0.09 1.85
C LYS A 47 -0.50 -0.40 1.47
N SER A 48 -0.13 -0.20 0.20
CA SER A 48 1.25 -0.33 -0.28
C SER A 48 1.87 1.05 -0.49
N HIS A 49 3.17 1.06 -0.77
CA HIS A 49 3.87 2.27 -1.21
C HIS A 49 5.15 1.88 -1.95
N SER A 50 5.11 1.91 -3.27
CA SER A 50 6.21 1.48 -4.14
C SER A 50 6.65 2.58 -5.09
N TYR A 51 7.91 2.49 -5.50
CA TYR A 51 8.48 3.30 -6.57
C TYR A 51 8.86 2.40 -7.72
N ASP A 52 8.53 2.80 -8.95
CA ASP A 52 8.97 2.13 -10.16
C ASP A 52 10.04 3.00 -10.84
N GLN A 53 11.28 2.49 -10.86
CA GLN A 53 12.40 3.22 -11.44
C GLN A 53 12.32 3.32 -12.97
N ARG A 54 11.68 2.36 -13.64
CA ARG A 54 11.59 2.32 -15.09
C ARG A 54 10.66 3.42 -15.62
N PHE A 55 9.55 3.65 -14.93
CA PHE A 55 8.56 4.65 -15.32
C PHE A 55 8.62 5.94 -14.51
N ARG A 56 9.46 5.95 -13.46
CA ARG A 56 9.69 7.09 -12.57
C ARG A 56 8.42 7.58 -11.90
N ASP A 57 7.56 6.66 -11.52
CA ASP A 57 6.35 6.94 -10.78
C ASP A 57 6.34 6.23 -9.42
N TRP A 58 5.69 6.90 -8.49
CA TRP A 58 5.28 6.34 -7.22
C TRP A 58 3.86 5.85 -7.33
N THR A 59 3.57 4.77 -6.62
CA THR A 59 2.24 4.20 -6.52
C THR A 59 1.91 3.83 -5.08
N ILE A 60 0.72 4.23 -4.65
CA ILE A 60 0.06 3.72 -3.45
C ILE A 60 -1.15 2.93 -3.92
N PHE A 61 -1.12 1.62 -3.73
CA PHE A 61 -2.32 0.80 -3.82
C PHE A 61 -3.01 0.75 -2.46
N THR A 62 -4.32 0.92 -2.47
CA THR A 62 -5.18 0.68 -1.30
C THR A 62 -6.16 -0.44 -1.62
N LEU A 63 -6.17 -1.49 -0.81
CA LEU A 63 -7.14 -2.57 -0.86
C LEU A 63 -8.11 -2.40 0.30
N GLU A 64 -9.39 -2.19 0.01
CA GLU A 64 -10.46 -2.18 1.00
C GLU A 64 -11.20 -3.50 0.90
N LEU A 65 -10.96 -4.42 1.84
CA LEU A 65 -11.42 -5.82 1.74
C LEU A 65 -12.43 -6.17 2.82
N GLN A 66 -13.56 -6.76 2.42
CA GLN A 66 -14.60 -7.25 3.31
C GLN A 66 -14.92 -8.70 2.99
N ARG A 67 -15.05 -9.56 4.01
CA ARG A 67 -15.52 -10.92 3.77
C ARG A 67 -16.96 -10.90 3.27
N THR A 68 -17.27 -11.76 2.31
CA THR A 68 -18.65 -11.92 1.82
C THR A 68 -19.57 -12.51 2.90
N ALA A 69 -19.00 -13.29 3.81
CA ALA A 69 -19.65 -13.77 5.02
C ALA A 69 -18.61 -14.08 6.13
N PRO A 70 -18.99 -14.07 7.41
CA PRO A 70 -18.08 -14.42 8.50
C PRO A 70 -17.47 -15.80 8.34
N GLY A 71 -16.14 -15.91 8.47
CA GLY A 71 -15.40 -17.19 8.40
C GLY A 71 -15.29 -17.80 7.01
N VAL A 72 -15.76 -17.11 5.97
CA VAL A 72 -15.71 -17.57 4.58
C VAL A 72 -14.46 -17.03 3.90
N ASP A 73 -13.83 -17.83 3.04
CA ASP A 73 -12.54 -17.51 2.39
C ASP A 73 -12.69 -16.65 1.14
N GLU A 74 -13.90 -16.22 0.82
CA GLU A 74 -14.23 -15.25 -0.21
C GLU A 74 -14.40 -13.84 0.35
N PHE A 75 -13.95 -12.85 -0.40
CA PHE A 75 -14.07 -11.44 -0.06
C PHE A 75 -14.34 -10.58 -1.29
N GLU A 76 -14.94 -9.43 -1.03
CA GLU A 76 -15.19 -8.37 -2.00
C GLU A 76 -14.56 -7.07 -1.50
N GLY A 77 -14.42 -6.10 -2.39
CA GLY A 77 -13.73 -4.89 -2.01
C GLY A 77 -13.53 -3.90 -3.14
N ARG A 78 -12.56 -3.01 -2.91
CA ARG A 78 -12.11 -2.02 -3.88
C ARG A 78 -10.59 -1.96 -3.91
N ILE A 79 -10.02 -1.89 -5.10
CA ILE A 79 -8.62 -1.54 -5.31
C ILE A 79 -8.58 -0.09 -5.77
N THR A 80 -7.77 0.73 -5.12
CA THR A 80 -7.49 2.10 -5.53
C THR A 80 -6.01 2.26 -5.81
N ASN A 81 -5.66 2.81 -6.97
CA ASN A 81 -4.30 3.21 -7.35
C ASN A 81 -4.21 4.74 -7.33
N HIS A 82 -3.38 5.27 -6.42
CA HIS A 82 -2.93 6.66 -6.48
C HIS A 82 -1.48 6.67 -6.96
N SER A 83 -1.25 7.24 -8.14
CA SER A 83 0.08 7.34 -8.73
C SER A 83 0.49 8.78 -9.09
N TRP A 84 1.79 9.05 -9.05
CA TRP A 84 2.38 10.32 -9.47
C TRP A 84 3.80 10.12 -10.00
N VAL A 85 4.15 10.88 -11.03
CA VAL A 85 5.52 10.92 -11.55
C VAL A 85 6.39 11.80 -10.66
N ALA A 86 7.50 11.26 -10.13
CA ALA A 86 8.46 12.01 -9.33
C ALA A 86 9.81 11.29 -9.18
N GLU A 87 10.77 11.94 -8.53
CA GLU A 87 12.07 11.34 -8.22
C GLU A 87 11.99 10.33 -7.05
N PRO A 88 12.96 9.41 -6.90
CA PRO A 88 12.97 8.38 -5.85
C PRO A 88 13.05 8.91 -4.41
N HIS A 89 13.31 10.21 -4.21
CA HIS A 89 13.30 10.85 -2.89
C HIS A 89 12.00 11.61 -2.62
N GLU A 90 11.14 11.77 -3.63
CA GLU A 90 9.85 12.46 -3.54
C GLU A 90 8.72 11.44 -3.28
N SER A 91 8.83 10.67 -2.20
CA SER A 91 7.86 9.64 -1.81
C SER A 91 6.49 10.18 -1.36
N SER A 92 6.31 11.48 -1.40
CA SER A 92 5.00 12.12 -1.26
C SER A 92 4.76 12.93 -2.53
N PRO A 93 3.51 13.00 -3.02
CA PRO A 93 3.22 13.76 -4.23
C PRO A 93 3.70 15.22 -4.10
N PRO A 94 4.60 15.69 -4.98
CA PRO A 94 5.01 17.09 -4.99
C PRO A 94 3.84 17.98 -5.47
N PRO A 95 3.95 19.32 -5.34
CA PRO A 95 3.05 20.24 -6.03
C PRO A 95 3.00 19.97 -7.54
N CYS A 96 1.87 20.24 -8.20
CA CYS A 96 1.74 20.02 -9.64
C CYS A 96 2.74 20.89 -10.41
N ARG A 97 3.64 20.27 -11.21
CA ARG A 97 4.52 20.97 -12.17
C ARG A 97 4.23 20.60 -13.63
N GLY A 98 3.08 19.95 -13.87
CA GLY A 98 2.61 19.52 -15.19
C GLY A 98 2.73 18.02 -15.43
N GLU A 99 3.43 17.29 -14.57
CA GLU A 99 3.50 15.84 -14.62
C GLU A 99 2.20 15.18 -14.18
N LEU A 100 1.98 13.95 -14.65
CA LEU A 100 0.76 13.21 -14.40
C LEU A 100 0.68 12.75 -12.93
N ARG A 101 -0.45 13.03 -12.29
CA ARG A 101 -0.88 12.45 -11.02
C ARG A 101 -2.35 12.10 -11.11
N TYR A 102 -2.71 10.88 -10.72
CA TYR A 102 -4.05 10.37 -10.91
C TYR A 102 -4.50 9.43 -9.80
N LEU A 103 -5.81 9.25 -9.73
CA LEU A 103 -6.48 8.28 -8.89
C LEU A 103 -7.37 7.40 -9.77
N ILE A 104 -7.17 6.09 -9.69
CA ILE A 104 -8.00 5.09 -10.34
C ILE A 104 -8.56 4.14 -9.29
N SER A 105 -9.80 3.71 -9.47
CA SER A 105 -10.38 2.61 -8.68
C SER A 105 -11.02 1.55 -9.55
N MET A 106 -11.15 0.35 -8.97
CA MET A 106 -11.90 -0.76 -9.53
C MET A 106 -12.53 -1.56 -8.39
N ASP A 107 -13.70 -2.12 -8.64
CA ASP A 107 -14.29 -3.13 -7.76
C ASP A 107 -13.38 -4.36 -7.74
N ALA A 108 -13.34 -5.04 -6.60
CA ALA A 108 -12.43 -6.15 -6.38
C ALA A 108 -13.17 -7.36 -5.83
N LYS A 109 -12.68 -8.53 -6.22
CA LYS A 109 -13.02 -9.79 -5.58
C LYS A 109 -11.75 -10.48 -5.14
N GLY A 110 -11.89 -11.43 -4.24
CA GLY A 110 -10.80 -12.32 -3.95
C GLY A 110 -11.20 -13.54 -3.16
N HIS A 111 -10.22 -14.39 -2.98
CA HIS A 111 -10.37 -15.65 -2.28
C HIS A 111 -9.06 -16.10 -1.65
N VAL A 112 -9.17 -17.01 -0.69
CA VAL A 112 -8.05 -17.79 -0.16
C VAL A 112 -8.12 -19.21 -0.71
N ARG A 113 -7.02 -19.71 -1.26
CA ARG A 113 -6.86 -21.12 -1.67
C ARG A 113 -5.47 -21.59 -1.29
N ASP A 114 -5.38 -22.69 -0.56
CA ASP A 114 -4.10 -23.28 -0.12
C ASP A 114 -3.19 -22.27 0.61
N GLY A 115 -3.79 -21.36 1.40
CA GLY A 115 -3.09 -20.29 2.10
C GLY A 115 -2.64 -19.12 1.22
N ILE A 116 -2.92 -19.15 -0.08
CA ILE A 116 -2.66 -18.06 -1.02
C ILE A 116 -3.89 -17.17 -1.11
N ILE A 117 -3.69 -15.88 -0.87
CA ILE A 117 -4.68 -14.85 -1.04
C ILE A 117 -4.57 -14.31 -2.46
N SER A 118 -5.70 -14.20 -3.15
CA SER A 118 -5.81 -13.61 -4.47
C SER A 118 -6.84 -12.48 -4.43
N VAL A 119 -6.43 -11.26 -4.74
CA VAL A 119 -7.27 -10.05 -4.85
C VAL A 119 -7.17 -9.54 -6.29
N TYR A 120 -8.29 -9.39 -7.00
CA TYR A 120 -8.27 -8.98 -8.40
C TYR A 120 -9.42 -8.01 -8.72
N GLY A 121 -9.12 -7.04 -9.58
CA GLY A 121 -10.12 -6.14 -10.13
C GLY A 121 -11.15 -6.89 -10.96
N VAL A 122 -12.41 -6.46 -10.90
CA VAL A 122 -13.52 -7.04 -11.67
C VAL A 122 -14.29 -5.96 -12.43
N GLY A 123 -14.82 -6.32 -13.60
CA GLY A 123 -15.60 -5.40 -14.42
C GLY A 123 -14.73 -4.37 -15.13
N SER A 124 -14.87 -3.10 -14.76
CA SER A 124 -14.14 -1.98 -15.35
C SER A 124 -13.44 -1.15 -14.28
N TRP A 125 -12.36 -0.47 -14.65
CA TRP A 125 -11.76 0.57 -13.83
C TRP A 125 -12.45 1.91 -14.07
N LYS A 126 -12.25 2.84 -13.12
CA LYS A 126 -12.71 4.21 -13.17
C LYS A 126 -11.55 5.15 -12.92
N LEU A 127 -11.36 6.14 -13.80
CA LEU A 127 -10.50 7.29 -13.53
C LEU A 127 -11.28 8.22 -12.61
N ASP A 128 -11.00 8.14 -11.32
CA ASP A 128 -11.68 8.94 -10.31
C ASP A 128 -11.25 10.40 -10.40
N GLU A 129 -9.95 10.64 -10.56
CA GLU A 129 -9.40 11.99 -10.60
C GLU A 129 -8.10 12.06 -11.39
N VAL A 130 -7.92 13.17 -12.12
CA VAL A 130 -6.62 13.61 -12.66
C VAL A 130 -6.22 14.85 -11.89
N LEU A 131 -5.36 14.67 -10.90
CA LEU A 131 -4.95 15.73 -9.97
C LEU A 131 -3.95 16.70 -10.62
N CYS A 132 -3.08 16.19 -11.49
CA CYS A 132 -2.10 16.97 -12.25
C CYS A 132 -1.89 16.35 -13.64
N GLY A 133 -1.45 17.16 -14.60
CA GLY A 133 -1.10 16.71 -15.95
C GLY A 133 -2.32 16.34 -16.79
N SER A 134 -2.16 15.40 -17.72
CA SER A 134 -3.23 14.95 -18.61
C SER A 134 -3.21 13.43 -18.77
N TRP A 135 -4.39 12.82 -18.74
CA TRP A 135 -4.57 11.38 -18.91
C TRP A 135 -4.96 11.05 -20.35
N ASN A 136 -4.17 10.20 -21.02
CA ASN A 136 -4.40 9.79 -22.41
C ASN A 136 -4.16 8.29 -22.65
N MET A 137 -4.20 7.47 -21.60
CA MET A 137 -3.89 6.05 -21.65
C MET A 137 -5.03 5.16 -21.12
N GLY A 138 -4.91 3.85 -21.31
CA GLY A 138 -5.78 2.86 -20.66
C GLY A 138 -5.24 2.41 -19.32
N TYR A 139 -5.99 1.56 -18.63
CA TYR A 139 -5.56 0.91 -17.38
C TYR A 139 -5.93 -0.58 -17.43
N ASN A 140 -5.07 -1.45 -16.90
CA ASN A 140 -5.37 -2.88 -16.76
C ASN A 140 -5.78 -3.18 -15.33
N LEU A 141 -6.71 -4.10 -15.14
CA LEU A 141 -7.16 -4.46 -13.79
C LEU A 141 -6.02 -5.14 -13.03
N ASP A 142 -5.77 -4.68 -11.81
CA ASP A 142 -4.73 -5.24 -10.96
C ASP A 142 -5.12 -6.63 -10.45
N HIS A 143 -4.13 -7.50 -10.28
CA HIS A 143 -4.30 -8.82 -9.68
C HIS A 143 -3.14 -9.10 -8.73
N PHE A 144 -3.40 -8.94 -7.44
CA PHE A 144 -2.45 -9.24 -6.38
C PHE A 144 -2.65 -10.67 -5.88
N SER A 145 -1.57 -11.46 -5.87
CA SER A 145 -1.58 -12.80 -5.28
C SER A 145 -0.38 -13.00 -4.36
N GLY A 146 -0.58 -13.63 -3.20
CA GLY A 146 0.50 -13.84 -2.25
C GLY A 146 0.03 -14.40 -0.90
N GLN A 147 0.79 -14.10 0.16
CA GLN A 147 0.51 -14.58 1.52
C GLN A 147 0.52 -13.43 2.52
N ILE A 148 -0.29 -13.54 3.57
CA ILE A 148 -0.18 -12.67 4.74
C ILE A 148 0.83 -13.29 5.69
N ASP A 149 1.84 -12.51 6.04
CA ASP A 149 2.74 -12.75 7.16
C ASP A 149 2.08 -12.21 8.44
N PRO A 150 1.63 -13.08 9.37
CA PRO A 150 0.92 -12.64 10.57
C PRO A 150 1.84 -11.99 11.61
N GLU A 151 3.16 -12.24 11.56
CA GLU A 151 4.12 -11.64 12.47
C GLU A 151 4.43 -10.20 12.06
N LEU A 152 4.55 -9.96 10.75
CA LEU A 152 4.79 -8.63 10.20
C LEU A 152 3.50 -7.84 9.95
N MET A 153 2.34 -8.52 9.97
CA MET A 153 1.04 -7.98 9.56
C MET A 153 1.08 -7.38 8.15
N GLU A 154 1.74 -8.11 7.24
CA GLU A 154 2.01 -7.70 5.86
C GLU A 154 1.43 -8.70 4.87
N PHE A 155 0.75 -8.20 3.84
CA PHE A 155 0.42 -9.00 2.67
C PHE A 155 1.57 -8.86 1.66
N GLN A 156 2.38 -9.91 1.55
CA GLN A 156 3.47 -10.01 0.60
C GLN A 156 2.94 -10.61 -0.68
N SER A 157 2.88 -9.81 -1.74
CA SER A 157 2.17 -10.16 -2.96
C SER A 157 2.98 -9.84 -4.21
N VAL A 158 2.52 -10.40 -5.33
CA VAL A 158 2.91 -9.99 -6.68
C VAL A 158 1.68 -9.45 -7.40
N ASN A 159 1.84 -8.32 -8.10
CA ASN A 159 0.85 -7.82 -9.04
C ASN A 159 1.07 -8.44 -10.42
N ASN A 160 -0.03 -8.84 -11.05
CA ASN A 160 -0.09 -9.39 -12.40
C ASN A 160 -1.21 -8.73 -13.19
N ASP A 161 -1.06 -7.43 -13.49
CA ASP A 161 -2.05 -6.63 -14.22
C ASP A 161 -2.12 -6.99 -15.72
N GLY A 162 -1.18 -7.79 -16.24
CA GLY A 162 -1.08 -8.11 -17.67
C GLY A 162 -0.55 -6.96 -18.54
N GLY A 163 -0.07 -5.87 -17.92
CA GLY A 163 0.46 -4.67 -18.54
C GLY A 163 1.83 -4.27 -18.00
N ARG A 164 1.87 -3.20 -17.21
CA ARG A 164 3.13 -2.65 -16.68
C ARG A 164 3.63 -3.45 -15.49
N ALA A 165 2.72 -3.95 -14.65
CA ALA A 165 3.01 -4.65 -13.41
C ALA A 165 2.78 -6.16 -13.58
N VAL A 166 3.73 -6.84 -14.23
CA VAL A 166 3.72 -8.29 -14.44
C VAL A 166 4.78 -8.94 -13.55
N ASN A 167 4.34 -9.79 -12.62
CA ASN A 167 5.14 -10.36 -11.53
C ASN A 167 5.83 -9.30 -10.68
N ASP A 168 5.18 -8.14 -10.48
CA ASP A 168 5.77 -7.02 -9.77
C ASP A 168 5.54 -7.15 -8.26
N PRO A 169 6.58 -7.23 -7.40
CA PRO A 169 6.40 -7.38 -5.96
C PRO A 169 5.76 -6.15 -5.33
N VAL A 170 4.66 -6.37 -4.59
CA VAL A 170 3.98 -5.31 -3.84
C VAL A 170 3.73 -5.78 -2.41
N VAL A 171 4.22 -5.01 -1.45
CA VAL A 171 4.02 -5.24 -0.02
C VAL A 171 2.93 -4.30 0.47
N PHE A 172 1.90 -4.89 1.05
CA PHE A 172 0.86 -4.14 1.73
C PHE A 172 0.97 -4.32 3.23
N ARG A 173 0.58 -3.27 3.96
CA ARG A 173 0.35 -3.35 5.40
C ARG A 173 -1.07 -2.92 5.72
N ARG A 174 -1.69 -3.63 6.64
CA ARG A 174 -3.03 -3.31 7.11
C ARG A 174 -2.99 -2.07 7.98
N VAL A 175 -3.73 -1.03 7.60
CA VAL A 175 -3.75 0.28 8.28
C VAL A 175 -5.05 0.52 9.04
N HIS A 176 -6.10 -0.25 8.76
CA HIS A 176 -7.39 -0.16 9.42
C HIS A 176 -8.11 -1.51 9.43
N CYS A 177 -8.94 -1.71 10.45
CA CYS A 177 -9.75 -2.91 10.64
C CYS A 177 -11.22 -2.63 10.30
N ASN A 178 -11.94 -3.62 9.78
CA ASN A 178 -13.37 -3.50 9.47
C ASN A 178 -14.28 -4.03 10.59
N ASP A 179 -13.73 -4.30 11.77
CA ASP A 179 -14.41 -4.93 12.91
C ASP A 179 -15.22 -3.97 13.79
N GLY A 180 -15.45 -2.73 13.32
CA GLY A 180 -16.35 -1.76 13.96
C GLY A 180 -15.87 -1.23 15.32
N GLU A 181 -14.72 -1.68 15.80
CA GLU A 181 -14.20 -1.37 17.13
C GLU A 181 -12.68 -1.15 17.00
N GLN A 182 -12.28 0.08 16.69
CA GLN A 182 -10.89 0.48 16.88
C GLN A 182 -10.64 0.48 18.39
N PRO A 183 -9.69 -0.33 18.92
CA PRO A 183 -9.13 0.03 20.22
C PRO A 183 -8.52 1.41 20.04
N ASP A 184 -8.92 2.35 20.90
CA ASP A 184 -8.45 3.73 20.94
C ASP A 184 -6.97 3.78 20.51
N GLN A 185 -6.71 4.35 19.33
CA GLN A 185 -5.35 4.73 19.02
C GLN A 185 -4.92 5.68 20.14
N GLU A 186 -3.78 5.39 20.77
CA GLU A 186 -3.17 6.21 21.80
C GLU A 186 -3.42 7.70 21.54
N PRO A 187 -3.75 8.49 22.58
CA PRO A 187 -4.13 9.88 22.41
C PRO A 187 -3.06 10.57 21.59
N ARG A 188 -3.41 10.93 20.35
CA ARG A 188 -2.59 11.84 19.55
C ARG A 188 -2.49 13.08 20.41
N ILE A 189 -1.30 13.35 20.95
CA ILE A 189 -1.04 14.61 21.63
C ILE A 189 -1.27 15.69 20.57
N ALA A 190 -2.46 16.26 20.57
CA ALA A 190 -2.77 17.45 19.81
C ALA A 190 -2.01 18.57 20.49
N VAL A 191 -0.74 18.76 20.10
CA VAL A 191 -0.02 19.98 20.41
C VAL A 191 -0.76 21.06 19.64
N ALA A 192 -1.60 21.84 20.33
CA ALA A 192 -2.20 23.02 19.75
C ALA A 192 -1.06 23.90 19.19
N PRO A 193 -1.16 24.39 17.95
CA PRO A 193 -0.17 25.31 17.44
C PRO A 193 -0.04 26.49 18.41
N PRO A 194 1.18 26.99 18.67
CA PRO A 194 1.36 28.13 19.53
C PRO A 194 0.50 29.30 19.01
N PRO A 195 -0.11 30.09 19.90
CA PRO A 195 -0.95 31.21 19.47
C PRO A 195 -0.14 32.15 18.58
N PHE A 196 -0.71 32.54 17.44
CA PHE A 196 -0.07 33.46 16.48
C PHE A 196 0.06 34.89 17.01
N THR A 197 -0.57 35.19 18.15
CA THR A 197 -0.53 36.48 18.81
C THR A 197 -0.05 36.30 20.25
N PRO A 198 0.87 37.17 20.73
CA PRO A 198 1.18 37.21 22.15
C PRO A 198 -0.10 37.48 22.96
N PRO A 199 -0.24 36.91 24.16
CA PRO A 199 -1.38 37.20 25.02
C PRO A 199 -1.45 38.71 25.27
N GLU A 200 -2.63 39.29 25.13
CA GLU A 200 -2.88 40.67 25.54
C GLU A 200 -2.60 40.76 27.04
N GLU A 201 -1.57 41.51 27.42
CA GLU A 201 -1.34 41.84 28.82
C GLU A 201 -2.48 42.73 29.30
N GLU A 202 -3.43 42.14 30.03
CA GLU A 202 -4.36 42.91 30.85
C GLU A 202 -3.56 43.65 31.94
N GLY A 203 -3.36 44.95 31.71
CA GLY A 203 -3.21 45.94 32.78
C GLY A 203 -1.95 45.85 33.64
N GLY A 204 -0.90 46.56 33.21
CA GLY A 204 0.29 46.76 34.03
C GLY A 204 1.08 47.99 33.65
N GLY A 205 0.44 49.16 33.62
CA GLY A 205 1.17 50.42 33.48
C GLY A 205 2.21 50.60 34.58
N CYS A 206 3.43 51.00 34.20
CA CYS A 206 4.38 51.70 35.06
C CYS A 206 5.29 52.61 34.21
N GLY A 207 4.98 53.90 34.23
CA GLY A 207 5.96 54.94 34.55
C GLY A 207 7.01 55.32 33.50
N LEU A 208 6.87 56.56 33.03
CA LEU A 208 7.95 57.44 32.55
C LEU A 208 9.25 57.29 33.37
N ARG A 209 10.37 57.25 32.65
CA ARG A 209 11.51 58.14 32.87
C ARG A 209 12.24 58.41 31.56
#